data_AF-A0A7Y2X668-F1
#
_entry.id   AF-A0A7Y2X668-F1
#
_cell.length_a   1.000
_cell.length_b   1.000
_cell.length_c   1.000
_cell.angle_alpha   90.00
_cell.angle_beta   90.00
_cell.angle_gamma   90.00
#
_symmetry.space_group_name_H-M   'P 1'
#
loop_
_entity.id
_entity.type
_entity.pdbx_description
1 polymer ?
#
loop_
_entity_poly.entity_id
_entity_poly.type
_entity_poly.pdbx_seq_one_letter_code
_entity_poly.pdbx_strand_id
1 'polypeptide(L)'
;MPDSSPSSTPASPVKRLGRSINLIIQLLLFLVVIISANYLSCARHHRVDLTERHDFTLSDLTSQYLKSDTLQNRKNRLHVIAVIRRNSPHYSRIYNLLDEYQRIGGEALTLEFVDPLRQTDRTLEIENTYSQPYTEDMIIVDGRVKSEQSSSDPENPLVEKNPTTDTDPTSPAATEQQNLSAHVRTIPIKHLYLQDDRGNITAWQDEDVITSTIIGSIEGQPRKIYFAADKVNLEANEGNPAWQSLAEMLWQQNILLTPLRLSETTRIPEDAEGFALIAPQYDLDHHQIKVLTEYWDRQQSAIFITLDPKAKLDNLRVFLRNYGVTPRHDRIITVQNGQTLSNVQSLFSRGSEISRDLGGKSTIFDGSSCSLEVRENDDTLLNKRIQAIALVEASEGWWGETRYHDDNPKFDKEEDHSSPLHLAAAILRGQATSDETATLVSKMVVISNTDFLTTQKTRPEQADFVKSSINWLVGRENLIGIGPRKLHRHKITILDAHNTFITRLVLIFLPAIAALVALIVWNMRRA
;
A
#
# COMPACT_ATOMS: atom_id res chain seq x y z
N MET A 1 42.62 64.43 -58.60
CA MET A 1 42.78 64.30 -57.14
C MET A 1 43.37 65.59 -56.59
N PRO A 2 43.09 66.02 -55.35
CA PRO A 2 42.12 65.52 -54.34
C PRO A 2 41.07 66.60 -53.96
N ASP A 3 40.27 66.53 -52.89
CA ASP A 3 39.27 65.58 -52.37
C ASP A 3 38.67 66.21 -51.09
N SER A 4 37.48 65.77 -50.64
CA SER A 4 36.82 66.01 -49.32
C SER A 4 36.22 67.41 -49.03
N SER A 5 35.04 67.59 -48.41
CA SER A 5 34.32 66.82 -47.37
C SER A 5 32.81 67.15 -47.32
N PRO A 6 31.94 66.26 -46.78
CA PRO A 6 30.48 66.44 -46.72
C PRO A 6 30.00 67.15 -45.43
N SER A 7 28.87 67.86 -45.52
CA SER A 7 28.20 68.54 -44.41
C SER A 7 27.45 67.57 -43.49
N SER A 8 27.84 67.48 -42.22
CA SER A 8 27.11 66.76 -41.17
C SER A 8 26.23 67.70 -40.35
N THR A 9 24.95 67.35 -40.21
CA THR A 9 23.98 68.01 -39.33
C THR A 9 24.30 67.65 -37.87
N PRO A 10 24.25 68.58 -36.90
CA PRO A 10 24.57 68.26 -35.52
C PRO A 10 23.48 67.37 -34.90
N ALA A 11 23.87 66.20 -34.41
CA ALA A 11 23.00 65.30 -33.67
C ALA A 11 22.56 65.94 -32.34
N SER A 12 21.24 65.97 -32.09
CA SER A 12 20.66 66.47 -30.84
C SER A 12 21.19 65.69 -29.62
N PRO A 13 21.49 66.34 -28.48
CA PRO A 13 22.01 65.66 -27.30
C PRO A 13 20.97 64.69 -26.74
N VAL A 14 21.35 63.41 -26.65
CA VAL A 14 20.54 62.35 -26.04
C VAL A 14 20.25 62.74 -24.58
N LYS A 15 18.96 62.89 -24.21
CA LYS A 15 18.51 63.14 -22.83
C LYS A 15 18.81 61.92 -21.94
N ARG A 16 20.06 61.80 -21.49
CA ARG A 16 20.58 60.67 -20.66
C ARG A 16 19.89 60.58 -19.29
N LEU A 17 19.47 61.70 -18.70
CA LEU A 17 18.92 61.75 -17.34
C LEU A 17 17.60 60.98 -17.17
N GLY A 18 16.67 61.10 -18.12
CA GLY A 18 15.36 60.44 -18.04
C GLY A 18 15.43 58.91 -18.19
N ARG A 19 16.39 58.41 -18.97
CA ARG A 19 16.62 56.96 -19.12
C ARG A 19 17.22 56.35 -17.85
N SER A 20 18.13 57.07 -17.18
CA SER A 20 18.70 56.62 -15.91
C SER A 20 17.66 56.56 -14.79
N ILE A 21 16.76 57.55 -14.72
CA ILE A 21 15.68 57.57 -13.71
C ILE A 21 14.70 56.39 -13.93
N ASN A 22 14.29 56.13 -15.18
CA ASN A 22 13.44 54.98 -15.49
C ASN A 22 14.11 53.65 -15.14
N LEU A 23 15.41 53.50 -15.40
CA LEU A 23 16.19 52.32 -15.01
C LEU A 23 16.23 52.14 -13.48
N ILE A 24 16.45 53.22 -12.72
CA ILE A 24 16.46 53.17 -11.25
C ILE A 24 15.08 52.76 -10.71
N ILE A 25 14.00 53.32 -11.27
CA ILE A 25 12.62 52.98 -10.89
C ILE A 25 12.32 51.51 -11.23
N GLN A 26 12.70 51.03 -12.42
CA GLN A 26 12.53 49.63 -12.80
C GLN A 26 13.31 48.68 -11.87
N LEU A 27 14.53 49.05 -11.50
CA LEU A 27 15.38 48.24 -10.62
C LEU A 27 14.83 48.21 -9.18
N LEU A 28 14.28 49.33 -8.71
CA LEU A 28 13.60 49.41 -7.41
C LEU A 28 12.30 48.60 -7.39
N LEU A 29 11.48 48.68 -8.45
CA LEU A 29 10.27 47.85 -8.60
C LEU A 29 10.62 46.37 -8.67
N PHE A 30 11.68 46.00 -9.40
CA PHE A 30 12.16 44.62 -9.48
C PHE A 30 12.60 44.10 -8.11
N LEU A 31 13.32 44.91 -7.32
CA LEU A 31 13.69 44.57 -5.95
C LEU A 31 12.47 44.36 -5.06
N VAL A 32 11.47 45.25 -5.15
CA VAL A 32 10.21 45.12 -4.39
C VAL A 32 9.48 43.82 -4.76
N VAL A 33 9.44 43.45 -6.04
CA VAL A 33 8.85 42.18 -6.49
C VAL A 33 9.61 40.98 -5.90
N ILE A 34 10.95 41.00 -5.90
CA ILE A 34 11.75 39.93 -5.31
C ILE A 34 11.48 39.80 -3.81
N ILE A 35 11.47 40.92 -3.08
CA ILE A 35 11.21 40.92 -1.63
C ILE A 35 9.80 40.42 -1.35
N SER A 36 8.81 40.87 -2.13
CA SER A 36 7.40 40.45 -1.97
C SER A 36 7.22 38.97 -2.30
N ALA A 37 7.87 38.47 -3.34
CA ALA A 37 7.86 37.05 -3.71
C ALA A 37 8.55 36.19 -2.64
N ASN A 38 9.68 36.65 -2.10
CA ASN A 38 10.37 35.97 -1.02
C ASN A 38 9.53 35.96 0.27
N TYR A 39 8.94 37.09 0.64
CA TYR A 39 8.03 37.19 1.78
C TYR A 39 6.83 36.25 1.63
N LEU A 40 6.17 36.24 0.46
CA LEU A 40 5.04 35.35 0.20
C LEU A 40 5.47 33.88 0.22
N SER A 41 6.66 33.57 -0.30
CA SER A 41 7.24 32.22 -0.27
C SER A 41 7.58 31.74 1.15
N CYS A 42 8.04 32.64 2.03
CA CYS A 42 8.32 32.32 3.43
C CYS A 42 7.06 32.26 4.28
N ALA A 43 6.08 33.14 4.04
CA ALA A 43 4.83 33.21 4.79
C ALA A 43 3.87 32.08 4.42
N ARG A 44 3.87 31.62 3.16
CA ARG A 44 3.09 30.48 2.68
C ARG A 44 4.04 29.49 2.02
N HIS A 45 4.66 28.63 2.84
CA HIS A 45 5.48 27.53 2.35
C HIS A 45 4.57 26.48 1.68
N HIS A 46 4.36 26.63 0.38
CA HIS A 46 3.62 25.68 -0.45
C HIS A 46 4.63 24.81 -1.22
N ARG A 47 4.75 23.55 -0.83
CA ARG A 47 5.60 22.59 -1.55
C ARG A 47 4.76 21.96 -2.66
N VAL A 48 5.32 21.93 -3.86
CA VAL A 48 4.71 21.27 -5.02
C VAL A 48 5.63 20.13 -5.41
N ASP A 49 5.07 18.93 -5.46
CA ASP A 49 5.76 17.78 -6.05
C ASP A 49 5.75 17.95 -7.56
N LEU A 50 6.92 18.21 -8.15
CA LEU A 50 7.10 18.37 -9.59
C LEU A 50 7.43 17.04 -10.29
N THR A 51 7.45 15.93 -9.56
CA THR A 51 7.62 14.62 -10.19
C THR A 51 6.38 14.29 -11.02
N GLU A 52 6.59 13.70 -12.20
CA GLU A 52 5.51 13.37 -13.15
C GLU A 52 4.40 12.52 -12.50
N ARG A 53 4.75 11.71 -11.51
CA ARG A 53 3.84 10.78 -10.82
C ARG A 53 3.56 11.12 -9.36
N HIS A 54 3.96 12.30 -8.89
CA HIS A 54 3.76 12.70 -7.50
C HIS A 54 4.35 11.67 -6.51
N ASP A 55 5.57 11.22 -6.77
CA ASP A 55 6.26 10.11 -6.09
C ASP A 55 6.49 10.34 -4.58
N PHE A 56 6.38 11.60 -4.12
CA PHE A 56 6.53 12.00 -2.72
C PHE A 56 5.24 12.56 -2.13
N THR A 57 4.19 12.72 -2.93
CA THR A 57 2.88 13.15 -2.44
C THR A 57 2.17 11.95 -1.82
N LEU A 58 1.76 12.09 -0.56
CA LEU A 58 0.99 11.06 0.15
C LEU A 58 -0.37 10.84 -0.51
N SER A 59 -0.89 9.62 -0.44
CA SER A 59 -2.25 9.30 -0.88
C SER A 59 -3.28 10.08 -0.07
N ASP A 60 -4.46 10.26 -0.66
CA ASP A 60 -5.58 10.94 0.00
C ASP A 60 -5.97 10.24 1.30
N LEU A 61 -5.82 8.91 1.36
CA LEU A 61 -6.10 8.07 2.53
C LEU A 61 -5.15 8.33 3.68
N THR A 62 -3.83 8.27 3.40
CA THR A 62 -2.82 8.59 4.41
C THR A 62 -2.99 10.02 4.90
N SER A 63 -3.26 10.96 3.99
CA SER A 63 -3.54 12.36 4.34
C SER A 63 -4.78 12.50 5.23
N GLN A 64 -5.86 11.76 4.94
CA GLN A 64 -7.07 11.74 5.74
C GLN A 64 -6.84 11.11 7.13
N TYR A 65 -6.10 9.99 7.18
CA TYR A 65 -5.75 9.34 8.44
C TYR A 65 -4.88 10.24 9.32
N LEU A 66 -3.86 10.89 8.75
CA LEU A 66 -2.99 11.80 9.51
C LEU A 66 -3.75 13.03 10.04
N LYS A 67 -4.81 13.47 9.36
CA LYS A 67 -5.70 14.56 9.82
C LYS A 67 -6.83 14.11 10.72
N SER A 68 -7.02 12.80 10.88
CA SER A 68 -8.14 12.26 11.63
C SER A 68 -7.98 12.51 13.14
N ASP A 69 -9.11 12.56 13.83
CA ASP A 69 -9.18 12.81 15.27
C ASP A 69 -8.41 11.77 16.09
N THR A 70 -8.25 10.54 15.58
CA THR A 70 -7.51 9.47 16.26
C THR A 70 -6.03 9.79 16.42
N LEU A 71 -5.44 10.54 15.49
CA LEU A 71 -4.05 10.99 15.58
C LEU A 71 -3.95 12.38 16.22
N GLN A 72 -4.82 13.32 15.83
CA GLN A 72 -4.72 14.72 16.26
C GLN A 72 -5.09 14.94 17.74
N ASN A 73 -6.07 14.20 18.27
CA ASN A 73 -6.51 14.36 19.67
C ASN A 73 -5.69 13.52 20.67
N ARG A 74 -4.54 12.99 20.26
CA ARG A 74 -3.68 12.20 21.14
C ARG A 74 -3.01 13.09 22.18
N LYS A 75 -2.99 12.61 23.43
CA LYS A 75 -2.28 13.27 24.54
C LYS A 75 -0.77 13.34 24.33
N ASN A 76 -0.20 12.40 23.58
CA ASN A 76 1.23 12.36 23.28
C ASN A 76 1.48 12.26 21.78
N ARG A 77 2.53 12.96 21.37
CA ARG A 77 3.02 13.00 20.00
C ARG A 77 3.64 11.65 19.64
N LEU A 78 3.30 11.14 18.46
CA LEU A 78 3.96 9.98 17.86
C LEU A 78 5.41 10.35 17.55
N HIS A 79 6.35 9.46 17.89
CA HIS A 79 7.77 9.69 17.63
C HIS A 79 8.28 8.70 16.59
N VAL A 80 8.68 9.23 15.44
CA VAL A 80 9.22 8.46 14.32
C VAL A 80 10.71 8.73 14.21
N ILE A 81 11.53 7.71 14.46
CA ILE A 81 12.99 7.80 14.41
C ILE A 81 13.48 7.01 13.20
N ALA A 82 14.05 7.69 12.22
CA ALA A 82 14.71 7.06 11.09
C ALA A 82 16.21 6.93 11.38
N VAL A 83 16.66 5.70 11.69
CA VAL A 83 18.06 5.36 11.88
C VAL A 83 18.63 4.90 10.54
N ILE A 84 19.18 5.86 9.78
CA ILE A 84 19.61 5.64 8.39
C ILE A 84 20.91 6.41 8.11
N ARG A 85 21.84 5.75 7.42
CA ARG A 85 23.09 6.38 7.01
C ARG A 85 22.83 7.46 5.97
N ARG A 86 23.49 8.64 6.09
CA ARG A 86 23.33 9.74 5.10
C ARG A 86 23.77 9.39 3.67
N ASN A 87 24.66 8.40 3.52
CA ASN A 87 25.13 7.92 2.21
C ASN A 87 24.30 6.75 1.67
N SER A 88 23.24 6.33 2.38
CA SER A 88 22.37 5.25 1.93
C SER A 88 21.62 5.68 0.65
N PRO A 89 21.52 4.83 -0.39
CA PRO A 89 20.78 5.12 -1.62
C PRO A 89 19.31 5.51 -1.37
N HIS A 90 18.75 5.03 -0.24
CA HIS A 90 17.34 5.23 0.11
C HIS A 90 17.10 6.52 0.93
N TYR A 91 18.15 7.16 1.45
CA TYR A 91 18.04 8.30 2.36
C TYR A 91 17.16 9.42 1.79
N SER A 92 17.43 9.85 0.55
CA SER A 92 16.67 10.95 -0.07
C SER A 92 15.18 10.64 -0.19
N ARG A 93 14.83 9.40 -0.52
CA ARG A 93 13.42 8.99 -0.67
C ARG A 93 12.70 8.98 0.68
N ILE A 94 13.29 8.31 1.67
CA ILE A 94 12.71 8.18 3.00
C ILE A 94 12.64 9.53 3.70
N TYR A 95 13.65 10.38 3.54
CA TYR A 95 13.66 11.72 4.09
C TYR A 95 12.49 12.55 3.57
N ASN A 96 12.33 12.66 2.24
CA ASN A 96 11.25 13.44 1.65
C ASN A 96 9.87 12.86 1.99
N LEU A 97 9.73 11.54 2.06
CA LEU A 97 8.47 10.90 2.42
C LEU A 97 8.10 11.21 3.88
N LEU A 98 8.97 10.91 4.85
CA LEU A 98 8.68 11.13 6.27
C LEU A 98 8.50 12.61 6.62
N ASP A 99 9.20 13.51 5.94
CA ASP A 99 9.01 14.96 6.05
C ASP A 99 7.58 15.36 5.65
N GLU A 100 7.02 14.75 4.60
CA GLU A 100 5.61 14.94 4.23
C GLU A 100 4.63 14.38 5.27
N TYR A 101 4.95 13.24 5.91
CA TYR A 101 4.15 12.72 7.04
C TYR A 101 4.12 13.72 8.20
N GLN A 102 5.26 14.29 8.58
CA GLN A 102 5.33 15.30 9.64
C GLN A 102 4.57 16.56 9.24
N ARG A 103 4.69 17.00 7.98
CA ARG A 103 4.00 18.19 7.47
C ARG A 103 2.48 18.06 7.56
N ILE A 104 1.92 16.91 7.18
CA ILE A 104 0.47 16.67 7.24
C ILE A 104 0.00 16.33 8.66
N GLY A 105 0.77 15.52 9.39
CA GLY A 105 0.48 15.13 10.76
C GLY A 105 0.62 16.28 11.77
N GLY A 106 1.34 17.34 11.42
CA GLY A 106 1.48 18.54 12.24
C GLY A 106 2.15 18.24 13.58
N GLU A 107 1.58 18.76 14.66
CA GLU A 107 2.14 18.57 16.01
C GLU A 107 1.97 17.15 16.56
N ALA A 108 1.09 16.34 15.96
CA ALA A 108 0.85 14.98 16.42
C ALA A 108 2.00 14.02 16.08
N LEU A 109 2.88 14.39 15.14
CA LEU A 109 4.00 13.56 14.68
C LEU A 109 5.33 14.31 14.84
N THR A 110 6.30 13.65 15.45
CA THR A 110 7.67 14.15 15.61
C THR A 110 8.63 13.23 14.88
N LEU A 111 9.47 13.81 14.02
CA LEU A 111 10.42 13.08 13.19
C LEU A 111 11.85 13.36 13.65
N GLU A 112 12.63 12.30 13.87
CA GLU A 112 14.05 12.36 14.18
C GLU A 112 14.84 11.54 13.14
N PHE A 113 15.91 12.10 12.58
CA PHE A 113 16.85 11.36 11.74
C PHE A 113 18.17 11.20 12.46
N VAL A 114 18.61 9.95 12.61
CA VAL A 114 19.86 9.59 13.28
C VAL A 114 20.76 8.87 12.29
N ASP A 115 21.95 9.42 12.07
CA ASP A 115 22.98 8.74 11.28
C ASP A 115 23.84 7.86 12.21
N PRO A 116 23.75 6.52 12.10
CA PRO A 116 24.40 5.61 13.04
C PRO A 116 25.92 5.69 13.03
N LEU A 117 26.51 6.15 11.92
CA LEU A 117 27.97 6.29 11.79
C LEU A 117 28.48 7.64 12.31
N ARG A 118 27.62 8.66 12.35
CA ARG A 118 27.99 10.02 12.76
C ARG A 118 27.54 10.36 14.18
N GLN A 119 26.50 9.69 14.68
CA GLN A 119 25.87 9.92 15.98
C GLN A 119 25.81 8.60 16.76
N THR A 120 26.98 8.05 17.07
CA THR A 120 27.12 6.77 17.77
C THR A 120 26.45 6.79 19.14
N ASP A 121 26.61 7.88 19.90
CA ASP A 121 26.07 7.99 21.26
C ASP A 121 24.53 7.94 21.26
N ARG A 122 23.90 8.65 20.33
CA ARG A 122 22.44 8.65 20.15
C ARG A 122 21.94 7.29 19.66
N THR A 123 22.72 6.61 18.83
CA THR A 123 22.39 5.26 18.34
C THR A 123 22.39 4.26 19.49
N LEU A 124 23.42 4.27 20.34
CA LEU A 124 23.49 3.43 21.55
C LEU A 124 22.34 3.74 22.53
N GLU A 125 21.95 5.01 22.67
CA GLU A 125 20.80 5.40 23.48
C GLU A 125 19.49 4.78 22.95
N ILE A 126 19.28 4.82 21.63
CA ILE A 126 18.13 4.20 20.96
C ILE A 126 18.16 2.68 21.12
N GLU A 127 19.31 2.04 20.92
CA GLU A 127 19.47 0.59 21.10
C GLU A 127 19.10 0.16 22.53
N ASN A 128 19.57 0.90 23.53
CA ASN A 128 19.24 0.64 24.93
C ASN A 128 17.77 0.92 25.25
N THR A 129 17.21 2.02 24.72
CA THR A 129 15.82 2.44 25.00
C THR A 129 14.80 1.49 24.39
N TYR A 130 15.05 1.02 23.16
CA TYR A 130 14.10 0.19 22.41
C TYR A 130 14.50 -1.28 22.38
N SER A 131 15.63 -1.66 23.00
CA SER A 131 16.17 -3.03 23.00
C SER A 131 16.31 -3.63 21.60
N GLN A 132 16.63 -2.79 20.60
CA GLN A 132 16.79 -3.20 19.21
C GLN A 132 18.17 -2.80 18.69
N PRO A 133 19.07 -3.77 18.45
CA PRO A 133 20.41 -3.47 17.93
C PRO A 133 20.32 -2.97 16.49
N TYR A 134 21.13 -1.98 16.15
CA TYR A 134 21.26 -1.50 14.78
C TYR A 134 21.98 -2.56 13.93
N THR A 135 21.20 -3.30 13.15
CA THR A 135 21.70 -4.30 12.20
C THR A 135 21.66 -3.79 10.76
N GLU A 136 20.65 -3.00 10.42
CA GLU A 136 20.42 -2.42 9.10
C GLU A 136 19.70 -1.07 9.21
N ASP A 137 19.68 -0.29 8.11
CA ASP A 137 18.93 0.97 8.06
C ASP A 137 17.45 0.66 8.43
N MET A 138 16.89 1.38 9.41
CA MET A 138 15.57 1.08 9.97
C MET A 138 14.80 2.33 10.42
N ILE A 139 13.48 2.20 10.51
CA ILE A 139 12.56 3.21 11.05
C ILE A 139 11.93 2.64 12.31
N ILE A 140 11.99 3.38 13.41
CA ILE A 140 11.31 3.07 14.67
C ILE A 140 10.12 4.02 14.80
N VAL A 141 8.96 3.48 15.16
CA VAL A 141 7.75 4.25 15.45
C VAL A 141 7.30 3.96 16.87
N ASP A 142 7.39 4.98 17.74
CA ASP A 142 6.97 4.94 19.14
C ASP A 142 5.63 5.67 19.33
N GLY A 143 4.60 4.90 19.68
CA GLY A 143 3.26 5.39 19.99
C GLY A 143 2.91 5.41 21.48
N ARG A 144 3.86 5.25 22.40
CA ARG A 144 3.57 5.19 23.84
C ARG A 144 3.03 6.51 24.41
N VAL A 145 2.22 6.40 25.46
CA VAL A 145 1.74 7.55 26.23
C VAL A 145 2.74 7.80 27.38
N LYS A 146 3.43 8.95 27.38
CA LYS A 146 4.45 9.37 28.36
C LYS A 146 4.05 9.29 29.84
N SER A 147 2.78 9.06 30.19
CA SER A 147 2.34 8.82 31.57
C SER A 147 2.90 7.52 32.18
N GLU A 148 3.50 6.64 31.39
CA GLU A 148 4.18 5.43 31.87
C GLU A 148 5.70 5.61 32.08
N GLN A 149 6.25 6.83 31.91
CA GLN A 149 7.68 7.13 32.10
C GLN A 149 8.00 8.00 33.32
N SER A 150 7.08 8.16 34.27
CA SER A 150 7.28 9.00 35.45
C SER A 150 7.08 8.24 36.77
N SER A 151 7.95 7.27 37.02
CA SER A 151 8.28 6.85 38.39
C SER A 151 9.79 6.62 38.52
N SER A 152 10.58 7.63 38.17
CA SER A 152 11.98 7.72 38.56
C SER A 152 12.39 9.18 38.73
N ASP A 153 11.71 9.89 39.64
CA ASP A 153 12.28 11.11 40.21
C ASP A 153 13.30 10.72 41.29
N PRO A 154 14.58 11.10 41.17
CA PRO A 154 15.60 10.81 42.15
C PRO A 154 15.65 11.89 43.23
N GLU A 155 14.54 12.13 43.94
CA GLU A 155 14.56 13.12 45.05
C GLU A 155 13.45 12.84 46.08
N ASN A 156 13.61 11.78 46.88
CA ASN A 156 13.21 11.80 48.29
C ASN A 156 13.79 10.60 49.06
N PRO A 157 14.73 10.81 49.99
CA PRO A 157 15.15 9.77 50.91
C PRO A 157 14.16 9.68 52.08
N LEU A 158 13.87 8.43 52.49
CA LEU A 158 13.20 8.00 53.73
C LEU A 158 11.66 7.94 53.71
N VAL A 159 11.12 6.80 53.25
CA VAL A 159 10.05 6.11 54.00
C VAL A 159 10.37 4.62 54.05
N GLU A 160 10.82 4.20 55.23
CA GLU A 160 10.98 2.81 55.65
C GLU A 160 9.59 2.16 55.74
N LYS A 161 9.35 1.09 54.98
CA LYS A 161 8.22 0.17 55.20
C LYS A 161 8.74 -1.27 55.29
N ASN A 162 8.52 -1.86 56.46
CA ASN A 162 8.88 -3.22 56.83
C ASN A 162 8.26 -4.28 55.90
N PRO A 163 8.93 -5.45 55.74
CA PRO A 163 8.46 -6.54 54.89
C PRO A 163 7.57 -7.51 55.68
N THR A 164 6.43 -7.87 55.12
CA THR A 164 5.79 -9.17 55.38
C THR A 164 5.26 -9.72 54.07
N THR A 165 5.98 -10.74 53.59
CA THR A 165 5.54 -11.96 52.89
C THR A 165 4.08 -12.03 52.44
N ASP A 166 3.85 -12.09 51.13
CA ASP A 166 3.37 -13.32 50.48
C ASP A 166 3.54 -13.22 48.96
N THR A 167 3.73 -14.39 48.36
CA THR A 167 4.26 -14.70 47.03
C THR A 167 3.42 -14.25 45.84
N ASP A 168 4.02 -13.49 44.91
CA ASP A 168 3.65 -13.44 43.48
C ASP A 168 4.88 -13.04 42.64
N PRO A 169 5.36 -13.86 41.67
CA PRO A 169 6.46 -13.50 40.81
C PRO A 169 5.93 -12.83 39.53
N THR A 170 5.43 -11.60 39.63
CA THR A 170 5.22 -10.77 38.43
C THR A 170 6.19 -9.60 38.49
N SER A 171 7.35 -9.79 37.85
CA SER A 171 8.42 -8.79 37.78
C SER A 171 7.95 -7.55 37.00
N PRO A 172 8.12 -6.32 37.51
CA PRO A 172 7.80 -5.07 36.80
C PRO A 172 8.47 -4.95 35.42
N ALA A 173 9.66 -5.55 35.26
CA ALA A 173 10.40 -5.55 34.00
C ALA A 173 9.71 -6.35 32.88
N ALA A 174 8.92 -7.39 33.22
CA ALA A 174 8.19 -8.17 32.23
C ALA A 174 7.00 -7.37 31.66
N THR A 175 6.34 -6.57 32.50
CA THR A 175 5.23 -5.70 32.10
C THR A 175 5.71 -4.53 31.24
N GLU A 176 6.85 -3.91 31.57
CA GLU A 176 7.47 -2.87 30.73
C GLU A 176 7.92 -3.44 29.37
N GLN A 177 8.60 -4.59 29.34
CA GLN A 177 9.02 -5.23 28.09
C GLN A 177 7.84 -5.62 27.18
N GLN A 178 6.73 -6.08 27.77
CA GLN A 178 5.52 -6.41 27.02
C GLN A 178 4.84 -5.15 26.46
N ASN A 179 4.86 -4.04 27.20
CA ASN A 179 4.33 -2.74 26.75
C ASN A 179 5.21 -2.07 25.67
N LEU A 180 6.53 -2.20 25.76
CA LEU A 180 7.45 -1.79 24.69
C LEU A 180 7.13 -2.51 23.38
N SER A 181 6.91 -3.83 23.41
CA SER A 181 6.64 -4.61 22.19
C SER A 181 5.29 -4.32 21.52
N ALA A 182 4.31 -3.79 22.26
CA ALA A 182 2.99 -3.50 21.72
C ALA A 182 2.97 -2.20 20.88
N HIS A 183 3.45 -1.09 21.45
CA HIS A 183 3.31 0.26 20.85
C HIS A 183 4.58 0.78 20.19
N VAL A 184 5.71 0.07 20.31
CA VAL A 184 6.93 0.36 19.56
C VAL A 184 7.06 -0.65 18.43
N ARG A 185 7.24 -0.14 17.21
CA ARG A 185 7.41 -0.96 16.02
C ARG A 185 8.67 -0.54 15.29
N THR A 186 9.40 -1.52 14.75
CA THR A 186 10.62 -1.29 13.98
C THR A 186 10.46 -1.87 12.58
N ILE A 187 10.80 -1.07 11.57
CA ILE A 187 10.69 -1.40 10.17
C ILE A 187 12.08 -1.32 9.54
N PRO A 188 12.65 -2.44 9.10
CA PRO A 188 13.81 -2.42 8.22
C PRO A 188 13.49 -1.72 6.89
N ILE A 189 14.40 -0.88 6.38
CA ILE A 189 14.18 -0.17 5.10
C ILE A 189 13.99 -1.14 3.92
N LYS A 190 14.55 -2.36 3.99
CA LYS A 190 14.34 -3.40 2.98
C LYS A 190 12.87 -3.81 2.79
N HIS A 191 12.01 -3.61 3.79
CA HIS A 191 10.59 -3.93 3.68
C HIS A 191 9.79 -2.85 2.94
N LEU A 192 10.37 -1.67 2.73
CA LEU A 192 9.70 -0.55 2.07
C LEU A 192 9.65 -0.68 0.55
N TYR A 193 10.26 -1.73 -0.01
CA TYR A 193 10.26 -1.98 -1.44
C TYR A 193 10.23 -3.48 -1.75
N LEU A 194 9.73 -3.81 -2.94
CA LEU A 194 9.72 -5.17 -3.48
C LEU A 194 10.92 -5.35 -4.41
N GLN A 195 11.61 -6.49 -4.34
CA GLN A 195 12.71 -6.84 -5.22
C GLN A 195 12.37 -8.06 -6.08
N ASP A 196 12.93 -8.14 -7.29
CA ASP A 196 12.96 -9.37 -8.09
C ASP A 196 14.07 -10.31 -7.63
N ASP A 197 14.10 -11.55 -8.14
CA ASP A 197 15.14 -12.55 -7.85
C ASP A 197 16.58 -12.08 -8.20
N ARG A 198 16.71 -10.98 -8.94
CA ARG A 198 17.97 -10.38 -9.35
C ARG A 198 18.37 -9.20 -8.44
N GLY A 199 17.62 -8.95 -7.37
CA GLY A 199 17.85 -7.86 -6.41
C GLY A 199 17.46 -6.48 -6.92
N ASN A 200 16.72 -6.38 -8.03
CA ASN A 200 16.24 -5.11 -8.54
C ASN A 200 14.92 -4.72 -7.89
N ILE A 201 14.80 -3.45 -7.51
CA ILE A 201 13.54 -2.93 -7.00
C ILE A 201 12.48 -2.90 -8.12
N THR A 202 11.34 -3.55 -7.87
CA THR A 202 10.17 -3.64 -8.77
C THR A 202 9.08 -2.63 -8.41
N ALA A 203 8.84 -2.43 -7.12
CA ALA A 203 7.85 -1.47 -6.61
C ALA A 203 8.24 -0.93 -5.23
N TRP A 204 7.76 0.26 -4.91
CA TRP A 204 7.86 0.86 -3.57
C TRP A 204 6.55 0.65 -2.82
N GLN A 205 6.63 0.21 -1.57
CA GLN A 205 5.50 0.05 -0.65
C GLN A 205 5.75 0.82 0.66
N ASP A 206 6.53 1.89 0.54
CA ASP A 206 6.97 2.71 1.67
C ASP A 206 5.81 3.37 2.39
N GLU A 207 4.87 3.97 1.66
CA GLU A 207 3.69 4.61 2.25
C GLU A 207 2.80 3.60 3.00
N ASP A 208 2.53 2.45 2.39
CA ASP A 208 1.72 1.36 2.96
C ASP A 208 2.33 0.89 4.27
N VAL A 209 3.62 0.48 4.24
CA VAL A 209 4.31 -0.07 5.41
C VAL A 209 4.50 0.97 6.53
N ILE A 210 4.79 2.23 6.19
CA ILE A 210 4.94 3.28 7.21
C ILE A 210 3.60 3.59 7.86
N THR A 211 2.53 3.77 7.07
CA THR A 211 1.19 4.06 7.59
C THR A 211 0.67 2.93 8.46
N SER A 212 0.77 1.68 7.98
CA SER A 212 0.35 0.50 8.74
C SER A 212 1.11 0.36 10.06
N THR A 213 2.39 0.71 10.07
CA THR A 213 3.21 0.69 11.28
C THR A 213 2.82 1.79 12.26
N ILE A 214 2.55 3.00 11.77
CA ILE A 214 2.04 4.10 12.60
C ILE A 214 0.74 3.68 13.29
N ILE A 215 -0.17 3.05 12.54
CA ILE A 215 -1.43 2.53 13.07
C ILE A 215 -1.16 1.44 14.10
N GLY A 216 -0.26 0.50 13.79
CA GLY A 216 0.07 -0.58 14.72
C GLY A 216 0.72 -0.11 16.02
N SER A 217 1.58 0.91 15.95
CA SER A 217 2.14 1.58 17.14
C SER A 217 1.09 2.32 17.96
N ILE A 218 -0.04 2.70 17.34
CA ILE A 218 -1.15 3.39 18.02
C ILE A 218 -2.13 2.39 18.64
N GLU A 219 -2.48 1.31 17.93
CA GLU A 219 -3.40 0.27 18.40
C GLU A 219 -2.76 -0.65 19.45
N GLY A 220 -1.43 -0.79 19.43
CA GLY A 220 -0.70 -1.67 20.33
C GLY A 220 -0.71 -3.11 19.83
N GLN A 221 -1.65 -3.93 20.32
CA GLN A 221 -1.69 -5.35 19.97
C GLN A 221 -2.22 -5.56 18.54
N PRO A 222 -1.62 -6.46 17.74
CA PRO A 222 -2.12 -6.78 16.41
C PRO A 222 -3.51 -7.43 16.52
N ARG A 223 -4.39 -7.07 15.59
CA ARG A 223 -5.69 -7.74 15.45
C ARG A 223 -5.49 -9.20 15.10
N LYS A 224 -6.34 -10.09 15.59
CA LYS A 224 -6.20 -11.53 15.33
C LYS A 224 -7.23 -11.98 14.30
N ILE A 225 -6.74 -12.55 13.20
CA ILE A 225 -7.55 -13.34 12.27
C ILE A 225 -7.20 -14.80 12.51
N TYR A 226 -8.21 -15.63 12.77
CA TYR A 226 -8.03 -17.07 12.90
C TYR A 226 -8.20 -17.75 11.54
N PHE A 227 -7.54 -18.88 11.30
CA PHE A 227 -7.78 -19.68 10.11
C PHE A 227 -7.92 -21.16 10.42
N ALA A 228 -8.67 -21.89 9.58
CA ALA A 228 -8.87 -23.33 9.74
C ALA A 228 -7.60 -24.14 9.37
N ALA A 229 -6.70 -24.31 10.32
CA ALA A 229 -5.40 -24.95 10.10
C ALA A 229 -5.51 -26.45 9.74
N ASP A 230 -6.59 -27.11 10.15
CA ASP A 230 -6.90 -28.50 9.84
C ASP A 230 -7.55 -28.71 8.45
N LYS A 231 -7.83 -27.62 7.73
CA LYS A 231 -8.44 -27.66 6.38
C LYS A 231 -7.51 -27.13 5.29
N VAL A 232 -6.56 -26.28 5.65
CA VAL A 232 -5.57 -25.66 4.76
C VAL A 232 -4.58 -26.69 4.25
N ASN A 233 -4.11 -26.50 3.01
CA ASN A 233 -2.91 -27.20 2.54
C ASN A 233 -1.66 -26.60 3.20
N LEU A 234 -1.00 -27.39 4.05
CA LEU A 234 0.21 -26.96 4.78
C LEU A 234 1.47 -27.06 3.91
N GLU A 235 1.44 -27.82 2.82
CA GLU A 235 2.56 -28.01 1.91
C GLU A 235 2.32 -27.28 0.59
N ALA A 236 3.36 -26.71 0.01
CA ALA A 236 3.31 -26.12 -1.32
C ALA A 236 4.11 -27.00 -2.29
N ASN A 237 3.55 -27.23 -3.49
CA ASN A 237 4.29 -27.91 -4.55
C ASN A 237 5.49 -27.07 -5.02
N GLU A 238 5.36 -25.73 -4.99
CA GLU A 238 6.40 -24.75 -5.34
C GLU A 238 6.27 -23.50 -4.45
N GLY A 239 7.38 -23.01 -3.88
CA GLY A 239 7.41 -21.81 -3.06
C GLY A 239 6.79 -21.98 -1.65
N ASN A 240 6.30 -20.89 -1.07
CA ASN A 240 5.61 -20.94 0.23
C ASN A 240 4.11 -21.23 0.03
N PRO A 241 3.47 -21.99 0.94
CA PRO A 241 2.03 -22.18 0.98
C PRO A 241 1.26 -20.85 1.01
N ALA A 242 0.07 -20.84 0.39
CA ALA A 242 -0.79 -19.66 0.32
C ALA A 242 -1.09 -19.01 1.69
N TRP A 243 -1.21 -19.82 2.75
CA TRP A 243 -1.45 -19.32 4.10
C TRP A 243 -0.25 -18.56 4.69
N GLN A 244 0.98 -18.95 4.32
CA GLN A 244 2.20 -18.25 4.76
C GLN A 244 2.31 -16.90 4.08
N SER A 245 2.10 -16.87 2.76
CA SER A 245 2.11 -15.64 1.98
C SER A 245 1.01 -14.68 2.47
N LEU A 246 -0.18 -15.19 2.80
CA LEU A 246 -1.23 -14.40 3.44
C LEU A 246 -0.82 -13.92 4.84
N ALA A 247 -0.17 -14.76 5.65
CA ALA A 247 0.34 -14.38 6.97
C ALA A 247 1.35 -13.24 6.89
N GLU A 248 2.26 -13.27 5.91
CA GLU A 248 3.22 -12.20 5.65
C GLU A 248 2.52 -10.89 5.24
N MET A 249 1.52 -10.95 4.35
CA MET A 249 0.73 -9.78 3.95
C MET A 249 -0.06 -9.19 5.15
N LEU A 250 -0.65 -10.05 5.98
CA LEU A 250 -1.39 -9.65 7.17
C LEU A 250 -0.48 -9.02 8.22
N TRP A 251 0.71 -9.60 8.43
CA TRP A 251 1.69 -9.07 9.37
C TRP A 251 2.11 -7.64 8.99
N GLN A 252 2.30 -7.37 7.70
CA GLN A 252 2.57 -6.03 7.18
C GLN A 252 1.44 -5.03 7.46
N GLN A 253 0.21 -5.50 7.69
CA GLN A 253 -0.96 -4.69 8.02
C GLN A 253 -1.24 -4.65 9.53
N ASN A 254 -0.30 -5.06 10.39
CA ASN A 254 -0.52 -5.21 11.83
C ASN A 254 -1.69 -6.16 12.17
N ILE A 255 -1.77 -7.28 11.46
CA ILE A 255 -2.76 -8.34 11.70
C ILE A 255 -2.02 -9.67 11.88
N LEU A 256 -2.35 -10.39 12.94
CA LEU A 256 -1.79 -11.70 13.26
C LEU A 256 -2.72 -12.80 12.75
N LEU A 257 -2.19 -13.64 11.84
CA LEU A 257 -2.89 -14.84 11.38
C LEU A 257 -2.60 -16.01 12.35
N THR A 258 -3.62 -16.47 13.07
CA THR A 258 -3.49 -17.49 14.13
C THR A 258 -4.14 -18.81 13.70
N PRO A 259 -3.43 -19.96 13.80
CA PRO A 259 -4.01 -21.25 13.45
C PRO A 259 -5.10 -21.67 14.45
N LEU A 260 -6.22 -22.16 13.94
CA LEU A 260 -7.32 -22.75 14.72
C LEU A 260 -7.69 -24.11 14.13
N ARG A 261 -7.78 -25.14 14.98
CA ARG A 261 -8.27 -26.46 14.57
C ARG A 261 -9.79 -26.51 14.71
N LEU A 262 -10.50 -26.44 13.59
CA LEU A 262 -11.96 -26.35 13.61
C LEU A 262 -12.62 -27.65 14.11
N SER A 263 -11.95 -28.79 13.92
CA SER A 263 -12.41 -30.11 14.39
C SER A 263 -12.43 -30.24 15.92
N GLU A 264 -11.57 -29.52 16.63
CA GLU A 264 -11.45 -29.60 18.11
C GLU A 264 -12.16 -28.44 18.81
N THR A 265 -12.60 -27.44 18.06
CA THR A 265 -13.09 -26.16 18.59
C THR A 265 -14.62 -26.13 18.61
N THR A 266 -15.20 -25.79 19.76
CA THR A 266 -16.66 -25.60 19.90
C THR A 266 -17.13 -24.23 19.39
N ARG A 267 -16.32 -23.19 19.55
CA ARG A 267 -16.62 -21.82 19.12
C ARG A 267 -15.34 -21.08 18.74
N ILE A 268 -15.38 -20.28 17.67
CA ILE A 268 -14.28 -19.37 17.34
C ILE A 268 -14.12 -18.37 18.51
N PRO A 269 -12.90 -18.04 18.96
CA PRO A 269 -12.68 -17.13 20.10
C PRO A 269 -13.39 -15.77 19.97
N GLU A 270 -13.66 -15.11 21.09
CA GLU A 270 -14.32 -13.79 21.12
C GLU A 270 -13.36 -12.64 20.72
N ASP A 271 -12.05 -12.84 20.85
CA ASP A 271 -11.01 -11.91 20.39
C ASP A 271 -10.68 -12.06 18.88
N ALA A 272 -11.44 -12.89 18.16
CA ALA A 272 -11.32 -13.05 16.73
C ALA A 272 -11.98 -11.87 16.00
N GLU A 273 -11.15 -11.03 15.39
CA GLU A 273 -11.58 -9.93 14.51
C GLU A 273 -11.91 -10.43 13.10
N GLY A 274 -11.46 -11.65 12.76
CA GLY A 274 -11.71 -12.29 11.48
C GLY A 274 -11.51 -13.80 11.51
N PHE A 275 -12.11 -14.48 10.54
CA PHE A 275 -11.88 -15.90 10.28
C PHE A 275 -11.57 -16.15 8.80
N ALA A 276 -10.53 -16.93 8.52
CA ALA A 276 -10.06 -17.22 7.17
C ALA A 276 -10.17 -18.71 6.83
N LEU A 277 -10.73 -19.00 5.65
CA LEU A 277 -10.72 -20.32 5.02
C LEU A 277 -9.86 -20.23 3.76
N ILE A 278 -8.66 -20.82 3.79
CA ILE A 278 -7.66 -20.65 2.74
C ILE A 278 -7.53 -21.98 1.97
N ALA A 279 -8.12 -22.08 0.78
CA ALA A 279 -8.15 -23.32 -0.02
C ALA A 279 -8.44 -24.59 0.80
N PRO A 280 -9.61 -24.69 1.47
CA PRO A 280 -9.95 -25.89 2.21
C PRO A 280 -9.92 -27.12 1.29
N GLN A 281 -9.12 -28.13 1.65
CA GLN A 281 -8.94 -29.35 0.84
C GLN A 281 -10.08 -30.34 1.00
N TYR A 282 -10.75 -30.30 2.14
CA TYR A 282 -11.86 -31.15 2.49
C TYR A 282 -13.04 -30.30 2.94
N ASP A 283 -14.25 -30.78 2.66
CA ASP A 283 -15.47 -30.08 3.01
C ASP A 283 -15.65 -29.94 4.54
N LEU A 284 -16.52 -29.00 4.92
CA LEU A 284 -16.91 -28.77 6.30
C LEU A 284 -18.05 -29.71 6.67
N ASP A 285 -17.92 -30.41 7.80
CA ASP A 285 -19.02 -31.22 8.31
C ASP A 285 -20.12 -30.35 8.96
N HIS A 286 -21.22 -30.98 9.37
CA HIS A 286 -22.34 -30.26 10.00
C HIS A 286 -21.96 -29.52 11.29
N HIS A 287 -21.02 -30.04 12.07
CA HIS A 287 -20.55 -29.38 13.29
C HIS A 287 -19.74 -28.13 12.93
N GLN A 288 -18.80 -28.25 12.00
CA GLN A 288 -17.95 -27.16 11.51
C GLN A 288 -18.76 -26.05 10.85
N ILE A 289 -19.78 -26.39 10.04
CA ILE A 289 -20.71 -25.42 9.47
C ILE A 289 -21.48 -24.68 10.57
N LYS A 290 -21.89 -25.38 11.64
CA LYS A 290 -22.56 -24.74 12.78
C LYS A 290 -21.65 -23.73 13.47
N VAL A 291 -20.39 -24.09 13.74
CA VAL A 291 -19.39 -23.18 14.33
C VAL A 291 -19.17 -21.95 13.45
N LEU A 292 -19.03 -22.14 12.13
CA LEU A 292 -18.87 -21.05 11.17
C LEU A 292 -20.11 -20.14 11.13
N THR A 293 -21.30 -20.72 11.17
CA THR A 293 -22.58 -19.98 11.18
C THR A 293 -22.73 -19.17 12.46
N GLU A 294 -22.41 -19.75 13.62
CA GLU A 294 -22.44 -19.05 14.91
C GLU A 294 -21.47 -17.87 14.95
N TYR A 295 -20.27 -18.03 14.37
CA TYR A 295 -19.33 -16.92 14.23
C TYR A 295 -19.84 -15.85 13.26
N TRP A 296 -20.37 -16.26 12.10
CA TRP A 296 -20.98 -15.34 11.15
C TRP A 296 -22.15 -14.57 11.76
N ASP A 297 -22.94 -15.19 12.64
CA ASP A 297 -24.09 -14.59 13.34
C ASP A 297 -23.74 -13.54 14.40
N ARG A 298 -22.46 -13.36 14.71
CA ARG A 298 -22.00 -12.25 15.56
C ARG A 298 -22.20 -10.90 14.85
N GLN A 299 -22.31 -9.84 15.64
CA GLN A 299 -22.16 -8.49 15.14
C GLN A 299 -20.69 -8.29 14.74
N GLN A 300 -20.43 -7.57 13.65
CA GLN A 300 -19.06 -7.27 13.18
C GLN A 300 -18.19 -8.51 12.87
N SER A 301 -18.79 -9.61 12.40
CA SER A 301 -18.01 -10.78 12.01
C SER A 301 -17.36 -10.59 10.63
N ALA A 302 -16.07 -10.88 10.52
CA ALA A 302 -15.36 -10.85 9.25
C ALA A 302 -14.95 -12.26 8.79
N ILE A 303 -15.23 -12.61 7.53
CA ILE A 303 -14.84 -13.91 6.95
C ILE A 303 -14.09 -13.69 5.62
N PHE A 304 -12.89 -14.27 5.48
CA PHE A 304 -12.11 -14.27 4.25
C PHE A 304 -12.01 -15.70 3.70
N ILE A 305 -12.41 -15.92 2.44
CA ILE A 305 -12.43 -17.26 1.84
C ILE A 305 -11.70 -17.23 0.51
N THR A 306 -10.73 -18.13 0.35
CA THR A 306 -10.18 -18.48 -0.95
C THR A 306 -10.49 -19.95 -1.24
N LEU A 307 -10.87 -20.25 -2.48
CA LEU A 307 -11.26 -21.60 -2.89
C LEU A 307 -10.21 -22.18 -3.84
N ASP A 308 -10.08 -23.51 -3.79
CA ASP A 308 -9.45 -24.30 -4.85
C ASP A 308 -10.56 -25.05 -5.59
N PRO A 309 -10.82 -24.76 -6.88
CA PRO A 309 -11.82 -25.47 -7.68
C PRO A 309 -11.62 -26.99 -7.77
N LYS A 310 -10.45 -27.51 -7.40
CA LYS A 310 -10.18 -28.96 -7.36
C LYS A 310 -10.86 -29.63 -6.17
N ALA A 311 -11.11 -28.90 -5.08
CA ALA A 311 -11.72 -29.44 -3.87
C ALA A 311 -13.25 -29.46 -4.01
N LYS A 312 -13.87 -30.58 -3.63
CA LYS A 312 -15.32 -30.71 -3.61
C LYS A 312 -15.86 -30.28 -2.24
N LEU A 313 -16.54 -29.14 -2.21
CA LEU A 313 -16.94 -28.43 -0.98
C LEU A 313 -18.46 -28.17 -0.95
N ASP A 314 -19.26 -29.23 -0.99
CA ASP A 314 -20.73 -29.14 -1.14
C ASP A 314 -21.40 -28.37 0.01
N ASN A 315 -21.00 -28.63 1.25
CA ASN A 315 -21.57 -27.98 2.43
C ASN A 315 -21.18 -26.50 2.50
N LEU A 316 -19.90 -26.17 2.25
CA LEU A 316 -19.47 -24.78 2.15
C LEU A 316 -20.19 -24.05 1.01
N ARG A 317 -20.37 -24.71 -0.14
CA ARG A 317 -21.13 -24.16 -1.27
C ARG A 317 -22.58 -23.84 -0.88
N VAL A 318 -23.25 -24.74 -0.16
CA VAL A 318 -24.62 -24.50 0.34
C VAL A 318 -24.65 -23.34 1.33
N PHE A 319 -23.66 -23.24 2.23
CA PHE A 319 -23.52 -22.12 3.16
C PHE A 319 -23.41 -20.78 2.40
N LEU A 320 -22.50 -20.67 1.43
CA LEU A 320 -22.32 -19.45 0.64
C LEU A 320 -23.58 -19.08 -0.15
N ARG A 321 -24.24 -20.07 -0.76
CA ARG A 321 -25.47 -19.87 -1.54
C ARG A 321 -26.57 -19.20 -0.72
N ASN A 322 -26.68 -19.51 0.56
CA ASN A 322 -27.67 -18.91 1.46
C ASN A 322 -27.46 -17.39 1.65
N TYR A 323 -26.26 -16.90 1.38
CA TYR A 323 -25.87 -15.49 1.49
C TYR A 323 -25.67 -14.80 0.13
N GLY A 324 -26.03 -15.47 -0.98
CA GLY A 324 -26.08 -14.85 -2.31
C GLY A 324 -24.86 -15.07 -3.21
N VAL A 325 -23.86 -15.85 -2.77
CA VAL A 325 -22.70 -16.21 -3.60
C VAL A 325 -22.64 -17.72 -3.75
N THR A 326 -22.58 -18.24 -4.97
CA THR A 326 -22.50 -19.70 -5.19
C THR A 326 -21.32 -20.04 -6.07
N PRO A 327 -20.30 -20.74 -5.56
CA PRO A 327 -19.28 -21.36 -6.39
C PRO A 327 -19.91 -22.41 -7.32
N ARG A 328 -19.65 -22.29 -8.62
CA ARG A 328 -20.11 -23.26 -9.62
C ARG A 328 -19.11 -24.41 -9.74
N HIS A 329 -19.59 -25.52 -10.28
CA HIS A 329 -18.78 -26.70 -10.60
C HIS A 329 -18.24 -26.60 -12.03
N ASP A 330 -17.58 -25.50 -12.32
CA ASP A 330 -16.96 -25.23 -13.61
C ASP A 330 -15.52 -24.77 -13.44
N ARG A 331 -14.79 -24.68 -14.55
CA ARG A 331 -13.49 -24.02 -14.62
C ARG A 331 -13.52 -22.91 -15.64
N ILE A 332 -13.05 -21.74 -15.23
CA ILE A 332 -12.90 -20.62 -16.16
C ILE A 332 -11.69 -20.89 -17.04
N ILE A 333 -11.93 -21.12 -18.32
CA ILE A 333 -10.89 -21.45 -19.30
C ILE A 333 -11.08 -20.68 -20.61
N THR A 334 -10.01 -20.65 -21.40
CA THR A 334 -10.06 -20.26 -22.81
C THR A 334 -9.15 -21.18 -23.61
N VAL A 335 -9.43 -21.38 -24.89
CA VAL A 335 -8.55 -22.11 -25.80
C VAL A 335 -7.88 -21.12 -26.75
N GLN A 336 -6.54 -21.06 -26.74
CA GLN A 336 -5.74 -20.27 -27.68
C GLN A 336 -4.70 -21.18 -28.34
N ASN A 337 -4.62 -21.15 -29.68
CA ASN A 337 -3.69 -21.98 -30.46
C ASN A 337 -3.75 -23.49 -30.13
N GLY A 338 -4.94 -23.99 -29.78
CA GLY A 338 -5.15 -25.40 -29.39
C GLY A 338 -4.63 -25.76 -28.00
N GLN A 339 -4.24 -24.78 -27.19
CA GLN A 339 -3.88 -24.96 -25.78
C GLN A 339 -4.98 -24.38 -24.89
N THR A 340 -5.42 -25.17 -23.92
CA THR A 340 -6.31 -24.70 -22.86
C THR A 340 -5.52 -23.87 -21.85
N LEU A 341 -5.94 -22.62 -21.67
CA LEU A 341 -5.39 -21.69 -20.71
C LEU A 341 -6.35 -21.55 -19.53
N SER A 342 -5.81 -21.55 -18.32
CA SER A 342 -6.57 -21.30 -17.08
C SER A 342 -6.14 -20.00 -16.38
N ASN A 343 -5.14 -19.28 -16.91
CA ASN A 343 -4.66 -18.02 -16.34
C ASN A 343 -5.63 -16.89 -16.70
N VAL A 344 -6.70 -16.75 -15.90
CA VAL A 344 -7.86 -15.91 -16.23
C VAL A 344 -7.49 -14.44 -16.22
N GLN A 345 -7.55 -13.80 -17.38
CA GLN A 345 -7.50 -12.34 -17.44
C GLN A 345 -8.79 -11.78 -16.84
N SER A 346 -8.65 -10.94 -15.81
CA SER A 346 -9.76 -10.46 -14.99
C SER A 346 -9.72 -8.96 -14.81
N LEU A 347 -10.89 -8.35 -14.65
CA LEU A 347 -11.10 -6.93 -14.39
C LEU A 347 -11.67 -6.76 -12.97
N PHE A 348 -11.19 -5.76 -12.23
CA PHE A 348 -11.82 -5.39 -10.97
C PHE A 348 -13.09 -4.57 -11.23
N SER A 349 -14.21 -4.99 -10.63
CA SER A 349 -15.50 -4.30 -10.71
C SER A 349 -15.39 -2.87 -10.17
N ARG A 350 -16.16 -1.95 -10.74
CA ARG A 350 -16.25 -0.56 -10.27
C ARG A 350 -17.36 -0.43 -9.23
N GLY A 351 -17.19 0.48 -8.27
CA GLY A 351 -18.25 0.88 -7.33
C GLY A 351 -18.24 0.15 -5.99
N SER A 352 -17.35 -0.81 -5.77
CA SER A 352 -17.09 -1.37 -4.43
C SER A 352 -16.01 -0.55 -3.72
N GLU A 353 -16.14 -0.38 -2.40
CA GLU A 353 -15.11 0.25 -1.56
C GLU A 353 -13.78 -0.50 -1.67
N ILE A 354 -13.83 -1.83 -1.71
CA ILE A 354 -12.65 -2.73 -1.81
C ILE A 354 -11.85 -2.46 -3.07
N SER A 355 -12.52 -2.12 -4.18
CA SER A 355 -11.91 -1.93 -5.50
C SER A 355 -11.84 -0.48 -5.91
N ARG A 356 -11.94 0.50 -4.99
CA ARG A 356 -11.97 1.94 -5.34
C ARG A 356 -10.80 2.36 -6.24
N ASP A 357 -9.58 1.93 -5.90
CA ASP A 357 -8.36 2.30 -6.64
C ASP A 357 -7.98 1.25 -7.70
N LEU A 358 -8.66 0.11 -7.69
CA LEU A 358 -8.46 -1.01 -8.62
C LEU A 358 -9.51 -1.03 -9.74
N GLY A 359 -10.63 -0.31 -9.60
CA GLY A 359 -11.79 -0.39 -10.47
C GLY A 359 -11.43 -0.15 -11.94
N GLY A 360 -11.69 -1.15 -12.78
CA GLY A 360 -11.34 -1.13 -14.20
C GLY A 360 -9.86 -1.41 -14.53
N LYS A 361 -9.01 -1.73 -13.54
CA LYS A 361 -7.68 -2.31 -13.80
C LYS A 361 -7.82 -3.80 -14.12
N SER A 362 -6.92 -4.29 -14.98
CA SER A 362 -6.84 -5.69 -15.37
C SER A 362 -5.73 -6.39 -14.58
N THR A 363 -5.96 -7.65 -14.21
CA THR A 363 -4.94 -8.57 -13.66
C THR A 363 -5.12 -9.96 -14.27
N ILE A 364 -4.21 -10.89 -13.96
CA ILE A 364 -4.29 -12.29 -14.40
C ILE A 364 -4.24 -13.17 -13.16
N PHE A 365 -5.30 -13.94 -12.93
CA PHE A 365 -5.33 -14.98 -11.90
C PHE A 365 -4.75 -16.26 -12.49
N ASP A 366 -3.50 -16.54 -12.14
CA ASP A 366 -2.82 -17.77 -12.54
C ASP A 366 -3.46 -18.98 -11.85
N GLY A 367 -3.40 -20.14 -12.49
CA GLY A 367 -3.91 -21.39 -11.90
C GLY A 367 -5.39 -21.68 -12.19
N SER A 368 -6.03 -22.50 -11.36
CA SER A 368 -7.43 -22.90 -11.57
C SER A 368 -8.40 -21.95 -10.86
N SER A 369 -9.41 -21.45 -11.58
CA SER A 369 -10.49 -20.63 -11.03
C SER A 369 -11.86 -21.20 -11.44
N CYS A 370 -12.85 -21.13 -10.55
CA CYS A 370 -14.26 -21.42 -10.90
C CYS A 370 -15.08 -20.13 -10.95
N SER A 371 -16.24 -20.17 -11.59
CA SER A 371 -17.15 -19.03 -11.62
C SER A 371 -17.97 -18.95 -10.34
N LEU A 372 -18.18 -17.72 -9.87
CA LEU A 372 -19.07 -17.38 -8.77
C LEU A 372 -20.36 -16.81 -9.35
N GLU A 373 -21.48 -17.44 -9.02
CA GLU A 373 -22.79 -16.83 -9.21
C GLU A 373 -23.05 -15.84 -8.07
N VAL A 374 -23.24 -14.56 -8.42
CA VAL A 374 -23.47 -13.49 -7.46
C VAL A 374 -24.89 -12.95 -7.67
N ARG A 375 -25.75 -13.12 -6.66
CA ARG A 375 -27.14 -12.64 -6.67
C ARG A 375 -27.21 -11.20 -6.18
N GLU A 376 -26.74 -10.28 -7.02
CA GLU A 376 -26.83 -8.85 -6.74
C GLU A 376 -28.30 -8.37 -6.76
N ASN A 377 -28.66 -7.47 -5.85
CA ASN A 377 -30.00 -6.84 -5.77
C ASN A 377 -31.19 -7.81 -5.64
N ASP A 378 -30.98 -8.98 -5.05
CA ASP A 378 -32.05 -9.96 -4.82
C ASP A 378 -32.96 -9.54 -3.66
N ASP A 379 -34.25 -9.33 -3.92
CA ASP A 379 -35.23 -8.91 -2.92
C ASP A 379 -35.27 -9.83 -1.69
N THR A 380 -35.07 -11.14 -1.86
CA THR A 380 -35.10 -12.10 -0.73
C THR A 380 -33.89 -11.94 0.20
N LEU A 381 -32.74 -11.58 -0.36
CA LEU A 381 -31.52 -11.32 0.41
C LEU A 381 -31.57 -9.92 1.04
N LEU A 382 -32.03 -8.92 0.29
CA LEU A 382 -32.19 -7.55 0.79
C LEU A 382 -33.16 -7.48 1.98
N ASN A 383 -34.26 -8.24 1.95
CA ASN A 383 -35.18 -8.38 3.10
C ASN A 383 -34.51 -8.98 4.35
N LYS A 384 -33.49 -9.82 4.16
CA LYS A 384 -32.65 -10.35 5.23
C LYS A 384 -31.46 -9.45 5.57
N ARG A 385 -31.38 -8.25 4.96
CA ARG A 385 -30.27 -7.29 5.08
C ARG A 385 -28.94 -7.90 4.64
N ILE A 386 -28.99 -8.75 3.61
CA ILE A 386 -27.82 -9.35 2.97
C ILE A 386 -27.67 -8.72 1.59
N GLN A 387 -26.48 -8.23 1.29
CA GLN A 387 -26.13 -7.68 -0.03
C GLN A 387 -24.89 -8.40 -0.55
N ALA A 388 -25.00 -9.00 -1.73
CA ALA A 388 -23.88 -9.57 -2.47
C ALA A 388 -23.39 -8.56 -3.52
N ILE A 389 -22.07 -8.46 -3.70
CA ILE A 389 -21.41 -7.51 -4.62
C ILE A 389 -20.31 -8.25 -5.38
N ALA A 390 -20.28 -8.17 -6.70
CA ALA A 390 -19.20 -8.69 -7.52
C ALA A 390 -17.96 -7.79 -7.42
N LEU A 391 -16.79 -8.40 -7.19
CA LEU A 391 -15.52 -7.68 -7.02
C LEU A 391 -14.56 -7.84 -8.21
N VAL A 392 -14.55 -9.03 -8.81
CA VAL A 392 -13.66 -9.38 -9.93
C VAL A 392 -14.45 -10.17 -10.95
N GLU A 393 -14.31 -9.79 -12.22
CA GLU A 393 -14.95 -10.44 -13.37
C GLU A 393 -13.89 -10.92 -14.37
N ALA A 394 -14.11 -12.06 -15.02
CA ALA A 394 -13.31 -12.51 -16.15
C ALA A 394 -13.51 -11.57 -17.35
N SER A 395 -12.45 -11.33 -18.11
CA SER A 395 -12.53 -10.57 -19.36
C SER A 395 -13.33 -11.33 -20.43
N GLU A 396 -13.68 -10.65 -21.52
CA GLU A 396 -14.32 -11.30 -22.67
C GLU A 396 -13.44 -12.43 -23.24
N GLY A 397 -14.08 -13.49 -23.74
CA GLY A 397 -13.40 -14.65 -24.33
C GLY A 397 -13.18 -15.84 -23.39
N TRP A 398 -13.49 -15.69 -22.10
CA TRP A 398 -13.48 -16.78 -21.12
C TRP A 398 -14.88 -17.38 -20.94
N TRP A 399 -14.97 -18.70 -20.72
CA TRP A 399 -16.20 -19.38 -20.34
C TRP A 399 -15.96 -20.32 -19.15
N GLY A 400 -17.02 -20.63 -18.40
CA GLY A 400 -17.02 -21.62 -17.33
C GLY A 400 -17.31 -23.00 -17.89
N GLU A 401 -16.26 -23.76 -18.17
CA GLU A 401 -16.32 -25.13 -18.71
C GLU A 401 -16.71 -26.13 -17.63
N THR A 402 -17.76 -26.91 -17.87
CA THR A 402 -18.19 -27.96 -16.95
C THR A 402 -17.48 -29.30 -17.18
N ARG A 403 -17.12 -29.63 -18.43
CA ARG A 403 -16.35 -30.84 -18.80
C ARG A 403 -14.87 -30.54 -18.95
N TYR A 404 -14.31 -29.88 -17.94
CA TYR A 404 -12.91 -29.44 -17.94
C TYR A 404 -11.87 -30.58 -17.88
N HIS A 405 -12.31 -31.84 -17.82
CA HIS A 405 -11.46 -33.03 -17.92
C HIS A 405 -11.25 -33.49 -19.37
N ASP A 406 -12.01 -32.97 -20.32
CA ASP A 406 -11.92 -33.35 -21.73
C ASP A 406 -10.72 -32.65 -22.42
N ASP A 407 -10.12 -33.35 -23.38
CA ASP A 407 -9.03 -32.78 -24.19
C ASP A 407 -9.58 -31.76 -25.19
N ASN A 408 -9.04 -30.53 -25.15
CA ASN A 408 -9.41 -29.42 -26.03
C ASN A 408 -10.94 -29.09 -26.01
N PRO A 409 -11.46 -28.66 -24.85
CA PRO A 409 -12.87 -28.36 -24.66
C PRO A 409 -13.34 -27.25 -25.61
N LYS A 410 -14.60 -27.34 -26.02
CA LYS A 410 -15.29 -26.33 -26.83
C LYS A 410 -16.52 -25.88 -26.10
N PHE A 411 -16.71 -24.56 -26.05
CA PHE A 411 -17.87 -23.95 -25.44
C PHE A 411 -19.18 -24.54 -25.95
N ASP A 412 -19.97 -25.09 -25.02
CA ASP A 412 -21.32 -25.57 -25.22
C ASP A 412 -22.31 -24.65 -24.53
N LYS A 413 -23.26 -24.07 -25.29
CA LYS A 413 -24.22 -23.11 -24.75
C LYS A 413 -25.23 -23.72 -23.76
N GLU A 414 -25.47 -25.02 -23.84
CA GLU A 414 -26.47 -25.70 -22.98
C GLU A 414 -25.86 -26.16 -21.65
N GLU A 415 -24.56 -26.49 -21.63
CA GLU A 415 -23.87 -27.03 -20.45
C GLU A 415 -22.96 -26.00 -19.76
N ASP A 416 -22.32 -25.10 -20.52
CA ASP A 416 -21.31 -24.17 -19.98
C ASP A 416 -21.87 -22.80 -19.61
N HIS A 417 -21.13 -22.12 -18.74
CA HIS A 417 -21.49 -20.78 -18.31
C HIS A 417 -20.78 -19.71 -19.14
N SER A 418 -21.55 -18.84 -19.80
CA SER A 418 -21.04 -17.66 -20.47
C SER A 418 -20.80 -16.48 -19.51
N SER A 419 -20.06 -15.48 -19.98
CA SER A 419 -19.94 -14.16 -19.34
C SER A 419 -21.33 -13.56 -18.99
N PRO A 420 -21.47 -12.83 -17.86
CA PRO A 420 -20.43 -12.45 -16.91
C PRO A 420 -20.00 -13.60 -15.97
N LEU A 421 -18.69 -13.74 -15.75
CA LEU A 421 -18.11 -14.75 -14.86
C LEU A 421 -17.35 -14.04 -13.74
N HIS A 422 -17.82 -14.19 -12.50
CA HIS A 422 -17.17 -13.56 -11.37
C HIS A 422 -16.14 -14.49 -10.72
N LEU A 423 -14.98 -13.94 -10.34
CA LEU A 423 -13.93 -14.67 -9.61
C LEU A 423 -13.90 -14.28 -8.13
N ALA A 424 -14.43 -13.12 -7.78
CA ALA A 424 -14.50 -12.69 -6.39
C ALA A 424 -15.79 -11.94 -6.12
N ALA A 425 -16.31 -12.11 -4.91
CA ALA A 425 -17.53 -11.47 -4.44
C ALA A 425 -17.41 -11.08 -2.97
N ALA A 426 -18.04 -9.97 -2.60
CA ALA A 426 -18.25 -9.56 -1.23
C ALA A 426 -19.70 -9.82 -0.81
N ILE A 427 -19.89 -10.07 0.48
CA ILE A 427 -21.19 -10.20 1.12
C ILE A 427 -21.20 -9.28 2.33
N LEU A 428 -22.18 -8.40 2.38
CA LEU A 428 -22.50 -7.53 3.50
C LEU A 428 -23.75 -8.06 4.19
N ARG A 429 -23.72 -8.13 5.52
CA ARG A 429 -24.90 -8.44 6.32
C ARG A 429 -25.08 -7.44 7.44
N GLY A 430 -26.21 -6.76 7.45
CA GLY A 430 -26.53 -5.72 8.43
C GLY A 430 -27.05 -4.44 7.75
N GLN A 431 -27.26 -3.39 8.53
CA GLN A 431 -27.69 -2.10 8.00
C GLN A 431 -26.47 -1.21 7.73
N ALA A 432 -25.91 -1.35 6.53
CA ALA A 432 -24.77 -0.55 6.06
C ALA A 432 -25.13 0.92 5.74
N THR A 433 -26.41 1.25 5.59
CA THR A 433 -26.89 2.55 5.12
C THR A 433 -27.23 3.56 6.22
N SER A 434 -27.09 3.18 7.50
CA SER A 434 -27.35 4.05 8.65
C SER A 434 -26.05 4.30 9.40
N ASP A 435 -25.71 5.58 9.64
CA ASP A 435 -24.47 6.00 10.29
C ASP A 435 -24.26 5.37 11.68
N GLU A 436 -25.35 5.04 12.39
CA GLU A 436 -25.30 4.40 13.72
C GLU A 436 -25.00 2.89 13.66
N THR A 437 -25.33 2.21 12.55
CA THR A 437 -25.21 0.74 12.43
C THR A 437 -24.24 0.30 11.34
N ALA A 438 -23.70 1.24 10.55
CA ALA A 438 -22.74 0.98 9.48
C ALA A 438 -21.48 0.28 10.03
N THR A 439 -21.08 0.59 11.26
CA THR A 439 -19.95 -0.06 11.93
C THR A 439 -20.25 -1.48 12.37
N LEU A 440 -21.53 -1.89 12.52
CA LEU A 440 -21.95 -3.19 13.06
C LEU A 440 -22.17 -4.27 12.00
N VAL A 441 -21.80 -4.01 10.75
CA VAL A 441 -22.04 -4.93 9.63
C VAL A 441 -21.06 -6.10 9.62
N SER A 442 -21.57 -7.29 9.37
CA SER A 442 -20.76 -8.48 9.10
C SER A 442 -20.34 -8.47 7.62
N LYS A 443 -19.08 -8.81 7.35
CA LYS A 443 -18.49 -8.73 6.02
C LYS A 443 -17.82 -10.05 5.65
N MET A 444 -18.03 -10.51 4.43
CA MET A 444 -17.38 -11.71 3.91
C MET A 444 -16.84 -11.43 2.50
N VAL A 445 -15.64 -11.92 2.21
CA VAL A 445 -15.05 -11.89 0.87
C VAL A 445 -14.74 -13.32 0.44
N VAL A 446 -15.18 -13.68 -0.76
CA VAL A 446 -14.96 -14.99 -1.37
C VAL A 446 -14.20 -14.80 -2.67
N ILE A 447 -13.10 -15.53 -2.83
CA ILE A 447 -12.27 -15.54 -4.04
C ILE A 447 -12.18 -16.99 -4.54
N SER A 448 -12.54 -17.24 -5.79
CA SER A 448 -12.61 -18.59 -6.38
C SER A 448 -11.26 -19.13 -6.88
N ASN A 449 -10.16 -18.53 -6.44
CA ASN A 449 -8.79 -18.90 -6.77
C ASN A 449 -7.92 -18.70 -5.53
N THR A 450 -6.97 -19.61 -5.28
CA THR A 450 -5.98 -19.48 -4.21
C THR A 450 -4.54 -19.49 -4.73
N ASP A 451 -4.31 -19.94 -5.96
CA ASP A 451 -2.98 -20.05 -6.57
C ASP A 451 -2.28 -18.69 -6.64
N PHE A 452 -3.03 -17.59 -6.76
CA PHE A 452 -2.48 -16.24 -6.77
C PHE A 452 -1.81 -15.82 -5.45
N LEU A 453 -2.12 -16.47 -4.32
CA LEU A 453 -1.47 -16.21 -3.02
C LEU A 453 -0.12 -16.92 -2.88
N THR A 454 0.23 -17.88 -3.74
CA THR A 454 1.53 -18.58 -3.63
C THR A 454 2.68 -17.65 -4.10
N THR A 455 3.75 -17.57 -3.31
CA THR A 455 4.77 -16.48 -3.26
C THR A 455 5.42 -16.04 -4.59
N GLN A 456 5.33 -16.81 -5.67
CA GLN A 456 5.94 -16.43 -6.96
C GLN A 456 4.93 -15.93 -8.01
N LYS A 457 3.63 -15.92 -7.70
CA LYS A 457 2.57 -15.55 -8.66
C LYS A 457 1.77 -14.32 -8.24
N THR A 458 1.91 -13.84 -7.00
CA THR A 458 1.14 -12.67 -6.54
C THR A 458 1.58 -11.41 -7.28
N ARG A 459 0.69 -10.89 -8.12
CA ARG A 459 0.89 -9.62 -8.81
C ARG A 459 0.61 -8.45 -7.85
N PRO A 460 1.24 -7.27 -8.02
CA PRO A 460 0.99 -6.13 -7.15
C PRO A 460 -0.49 -5.73 -7.04
N GLU A 461 -1.25 -5.82 -8.14
CA GLU A 461 -2.70 -5.58 -8.16
C GLU A 461 -3.49 -6.57 -7.28
N GLN A 462 -3.05 -7.83 -7.22
CA GLN A 462 -3.69 -8.86 -6.39
C GLN A 462 -3.32 -8.69 -4.92
N ALA A 463 -2.06 -8.34 -4.62
CA ALA A 463 -1.63 -8.02 -3.27
C ALA A 463 -2.41 -6.83 -2.72
N ASP A 464 -2.58 -5.77 -3.52
CA ASP A 464 -3.40 -4.61 -3.18
C ASP A 464 -4.87 -4.99 -2.95
N PHE A 465 -5.43 -5.83 -3.83
CA PHE A 465 -6.80 -6.34 -3.68
C PHE A 465 -7.00 -7.12 -2.38
N VAL A 466 -6.05 -7.99 -2.00
CA VAL A 466 -6.12 -8.77 -0.76
C VAL A 466 -5.99 -7.88 0.47
N LYS A 467 -5.03 -6.95 0.47
CA LYS A 467 -4.86 -5.97 1.56
C LYS A 467 -6.12 -5.12 1.74
N SER A 468 -6.65 -4.59 0.65
CA SER A 468 -7.89 -3.82 0.61
C SER A 468 -9.09 -4.63 1.10
N SER A 469 -9.21 -5.90 0.68
CA SER A 469 -10.27 -6.81 1.13
C SER A 469 -10.20 -7.05 2.63
N ILE A 470 -9.01 -7.29 3.17
CA ILE A 470 -8.81 -7.54 4.60
C ILE A 470 -9.07 -6.29 5.42
N ASN A 471 -8.53 -5.14 5.03
CA ASN A 471 -8.76 -3.88 5.72
C ASN A 471 -10.25 -3.53 5.75
N TRP A 472 -10.97 -3.75 4.65
CA TRP A 472 -12.41 -3.61 4.61
C TRP A 472 -13.13 -4.58 5.56
N LEU A 473 -12.72 -5.86 5.55
CA LEU A 473 -13.26 -6.91 6.41
C LEU A 473 -13.14 -6.58 7.90
N VAL A 474 -12.00 -6.06 8.35
CA VAL A 474 -11.76 -5.70 9.76
C VAL A 474 -12.17 -4.27 10.13
N GLY A 475 -12.93 -3.59 9.26
CA GLY A 475 -13.45 -2.24 9.54
C GLY A 475 -12.42 -1.10 9.47
N ARG A 476 -11.25 -1.34 8.85
CA ARG A 476 -10.21 -0.34 8.59
C ARG A 476 -10.38 0.28 7.20
N GLU A 477 -11.56 0.80 6.90
CA GLU A 477 -11.90 1.35 5.57
C GLU A 477 -11.01 2.54 5.17
N ASN A 478 -10.53 3.31 6.15
CA ASN A 478 -9.59 4.40 5.95
C ASN A 478 -8.22 3.97 5.40
N LEU A 479 -7.93 2.66 5.35
CA LEU A 479 -6.67 2.08 4.84
C LEU A 479 -6.83 1.37 3.49
N ILE A 480 -8.04 1.35 2.93
CA ILE A 480 -8.30 0.72 1.63
C ILE A 480 -7.77 1.61 0.50
N GLY A 481 -6.78 1.13 -0.26
CA GLY A 481 -6.19 1.83 -1.41
C GLY A 481 -4.75 2.29 -1.24
N ILE A 482 -4.12 2.07 -0.08
CA ILE A 482 -2.70 2.33 0.12
C ILE A 482 -1.90 1.12 -0.41
N GLY A 483 -1.71 1.05 -1.73
CA GLY A 483 -1.02 -0.05 -2.42
C GLY A 483 0.41 0.29 -2.86
N PRO A 484 1.22 -0.74 -3.22
CA PRO A 484 2.58 -0.53 -3.72
C PRO A 484 2.61 0.27 -5.04
N ARG A 485 3.41 1.34 -5.08
CA ARG A 485 3.65 2.16 -6.27
C ARG A 485 4.70 1.49 -7.17
N LYS A 486 4.30 1.10 -8.39
CA LYS A 486 5.18 0.44 -9.36
C LYS A 486 6.27 1.38 -9.89
N LEU A 487 7.50 0.88 -9.98
CA LEU A 487 8.58 1.57 -10.69
C LEU A 487 8.38 1.41 -12.19
N HIS A 488 7.99 2.48 -12.86
CA HIS A 488 7.95 2.49 -14.31
C HIS A 488 9.33 2.83 -14.83
N ARG A 489 10.07 1.81 -15.28
CA ARG A 489 11.29 2.03 -16.03
C ARG A 489 10.92 2.49 -17.42
N HIS A 490 11.02 3.79 -17.66
CA HIS A 490 11.03 4.31 -19.01
C HIS A 490 12.32 3.86 -19.68
N LYS A 491 12.24 2.79 -20.47
CA LYS A 491 13.27 2.55 -21.47
C LYS A 491 13.13 3.68 -22.48
N ILE A 492 14.10 4.58 -22.51
CA ILE A 492 14.22 5.52 -23.62
C ILE A 492 14.60 4.67 -24.82
N THR A 493 13.59 4.17 -25.54
CA THR A 493 13.81 3.54 -26.83
C THR A 493 14.18 4.65 -27.78
N ILE A 494 15.49 4.86 -27.98
CA ILE A 494 15.97 5.79 -28.98
C ILE A 494 15.52 5.23 -30.33
N LEU A 495 14.45 5.81 -30.88
CA LEU A 495 13.99 5.49 -32.22
C LEU A 495 15.15 5.78 -33.19
N ASP A 496 15.44 4.89 -34.15
CA ASP A 496 16.62 5.01 -35.03
C ASP A 496 16.71 6.37 -35.76
N ALA A 497 15.56 6.99 -36.01
CA ALA A 497 15.45 8.35 -36.55
C ALA A 497 16.09 9.42 -35.64
N HIS A 498 15.89 9.34 -34.31
CA HIS A 498 16.49 10.25 -33.33
C HIS A 498 17.99 10.01 -33.18
N ASN A 499 18.45 8.76 -33.25
CA ASN A 499 19.89 8.45 -33.19
C ASN A 499 20.64 9.04 -34.39
N THR A 500 20.04 8.96 -35.58
CA THR A 500 20.60 9.55 -36.82
C THR A 500 20.65 11.07 -36.74
N PHE A 501 19.61 11.72 -36.19
CA PHE A 501 19.59 13.17 -36.00
C PHE A 501 20.66 13.64 -35.00
N ILE A 502 20.73 13.01 -33.81
CA ILE A 502 21.72 13.35 -32.77
C ILE A 502 23.15 13.13 -33.31
N THR A 503 23.38 12.03 -34.02
CA THR A 503 24.69 11.73 -34.60
C THR A 503 25.11 12.78 -35.64
N ARG A 504 24.20 13.19 -36.55
CA ARG A 504 24.48 14.26 -37.52
C ARG A 504 24.69 15.61 -36.82
N LEU A 505 23.92 15.91 -35.78
CA LEU A 505 24.04 17.15 -35.02
C LEU A 505 25.41 17.26 -34.35
N VAL A 506 25.87 16.18 -33.71
CA VAL A 506 27.16 16.15 -33.01
C VAL A 506 28.35 16.08 -33.98
N LEU A 507 28.28 15.24 -35.02
CA LEU A 507 29.42 15.03 -35.94
C LEU A 507 29.55 16.06 -37.06
N ILE A 508 28.44 16.69 -37.48
CA ILE A 508 28.46 17.62 -38.62
C ILE A 508 28.22 19.05 -38.14
N PHE A 509 27.11 19.30 -37.44
CA PHE A 509 26.71 20.67 -37.13
C PHE A 509 27.61 21.32 -36.09
N LEU A 510 27.99 20.62 -35.02
CA LEU A 510 28.85 21.17 -33.97
C LEU A 510 30.26 21.58 -34.49
N PRO A 511 30.99 20.73 -35.23
CA PRO A 511 32.26 21.16 -35.84
C PRO A 511 32.07 22.20 -36.96
N ALA A 512 30.98 22.17 -37.72
CA ALA A 512 30.69 23.21 -38.71
C ALA A 512 30.46 24.58 -38.06
N ILE A 513 29.74 24.64 -36.94
CA ILE A 513 29.55 25.87 -36.15
C ILE A 513 30.90 26.35 -35.63
N ALA A 514 31.73 25.46 -35.07
CA ALA A 514 33.07 25.83 -34.60
C ALA A 514 33.95 26.38 -35.73
N ALA A 515 33.92 25.76 -36.91
CA ALA A 515 34.64 26.22 -38.10
C ALA A 515 34.12 27.58 -38.58
N LEU A 516 32.80 27.79 -38.58
CA LEU A 516 32.16 29.04 -38.98
C LEU A 516 32.53 30.18 -38.01
N VAL A 517 32.53 29.92 -36.70
CA VAL A 517 33.00 30.86 -35.68
C VAL A 517 34.49 31.19 -35.89
N ALA A 518 35.33 30.18 -36.15
CA ALA A 518 36.75 30.41 -36.46
C ALA A 518 36.94 31.26 -37.72
N LEU A 519 36.11 31.05 -38.75
CA LEU A 519 36.12 31.81 -40.00
C LEU A 519 35.66 33.27 -39.81
N ILE A 520 34.62 33.49 -39.01
CA ILE A 520 34.17 34.84 -38.62
C ILE A 520 35.26 35.57 -37.86
N VAL A 521 35.87 34.93 -36.86
CA VAL A 521 36.96 35.52 -36.06
C VAL A 521 38.17 35.83 -36.93
N TRP A 522 38.51 34.96 -37.88
CA TRP A 522 39.59 35.20 -38.83
C TRP A 522 39.32 36.38 -39.75
N ASN A 523 38.08 36.52 -40.26
CA ASN A 523 37.70 37.62 -41.14
C ASN A 523 37.65 38.96 -40.40
N MET A 524 37.12 38.98 -39.17
CA MET A 524 37.12 40.18 -38.30
C MET A 524 38.52 40.61 -37.84
N ARG A 525 39.53 39.72 -37.92
CA ARG A 525 40.94 40.07 -37.68
C ARG A 525 41.65 40.61 -38.92
N ARG A 526 41.10 40.38 -40.11
CA ARG A 526 41.68 40.80 -41.41
C ARG A 526 41.06 42.10 -41.94
N ALA A 527 39.79 42.35 -41.63
CA ALA A 527 39.17 43.68 -41.72
C ALA A 527 39.68 44.55 -40.57
#